data_AF-A0A3S0K0G3-F1
#
_entry.id   AF-A0A3S0K0G3-F1
#
_cell.length_a   1.000
_cell.length_b   1.000
_cell.length_c   1.000
_cell.angle_alpha   90.00
_cell.angle_beta   90.00
_cell.angle_gamma   90.00
#
_symmetry.space_group_name_H-M   'P 1'
#
loop_
_entity.id
_entity.type
_entity.pdbx_description
1 polymer ?
#
loop_
_entity_poly.entity_id
_entity_poly.type
_entity_poly.pdbx_seq_one_letter_code
_entity_poly.pdbx_strand_id
1 'polypeptide(L)'
;MTYLRRIGMGLKKILLNYFDDDRQINLIALQTSFFGLVLALLYVSKFHKIELIIIMTGLLMNSVMLSFNSSQYHPVQRINYGLITSIASGIVYGIGCFAANNIWLSTLCILIILPWVIFSNQSHGLIAGLFLYTFEGFILGSGMPANDLNTIIRYSLSYTFGGSLIVFSGIIRLFVLEKAGLNSNQKSIINNLPYLEINIHKVAYNIIMIFTVMLCNYISIHYHLTNGYWLPLTAFLIIKSNHALSISRITLRIIGTLIGGGVALACCLLIHSQLIFALMIFPVFYLTVIAVSRHYGSFTALITLSVLLIIALMRNETIYKIEYRVIYTLFAVLIVMLFLYILKFILTKTSVAFNKLY
;
A
#
# COMPACT_ATOMS: atom_id res chain seq x y z
N MET A 1 37.22 20.97 0.93
CA MET A 1 36.53 20.95 -0.39
C MET A 1 36.23 19.55 -0.93
N THR A 2 36.91 18.49 -0.45
CA THR A 2 36.77 17.10 -0.90
C THR A 2 35.59 16.32 -0.27
N TYR A 3 35.11 16.70 0.91
CA TYR A 3 34.00 16.02 1.60
C TYR A 3 32.61 16.37 1.01
N LEU A 4 32.37 17.67 0.72
CA LEU A 4 31.13 18.15 0.11
C LEU A 4 30.90 17.62 -1.32
N ARG A 5 31.99 17.40 -2.08
CA ARG A 5 31.93 16.81 -3.44
C ARG A 5 31.54 15.33 -3.42
N ARG A 6 31.88 14.59 -2.36
CA ARG A 6 31.57 13.16 -2.18
C ARG A 6 30.09 12.95 -1.82
N ILE A 7 29.51 13.85 -1.01
CA ILE A 7 28.07 13.86 -0.68
C ILE A 7 27.23 14.23 -1.93
N GLY A 8 27.66 15.23 -2.69
CA GLY A 8 26.98 15.63 -3.94
C GLY A 8 26.99 14.54 -5.03
N MET A 9 28.07 13.77 -5.16
CA MET A 9 28.12 12.61 -6.08
C MET A 9 27.25 11.44 -5.60
N GLY A 10 27.16 11.20 -4.29
CA GLY A 10 26.25 10.21 -3.71
C GLY A 10 24.79 10.57 -3.98
N LEU A 11 24.40 11.82 -3.67
CA LEU A 11 23.04 12.32 -3.91
C LEU A 11 22.69 12.31 -5.40
N LYS A 12 23.60 12.75 -6.27
CA LYS A 12 23.39 12.74 -7.73
C LYS A 12 23.24 11.31 -8.27
N LYS A 13 24.04 10.35 -7.80
CA LYS A 13 23.93 8.94 -8.17
C LYS A 13 22.64 8.29 -7.64
N ILE A 14 22.23 8.66 -6.42
CA ILE A 14 20.94 8.26 -5.85
C ILE A 14 19.78 8.84 -6.67
N LEU A 15 19.83 10.12 -7.04
CA LEU A 15 18.83 10.79 -7.87
C LEU A 15 18.78 10.19 -9.28
N LEU A 16 19.92 9.94 -9.93
CA LEU A 16 19.99 9.26 -11.23
C LEU A 16 19.37 7.86 -11.17
N ASN A 17 19.76 7.04 -10.17
CA ASN A 17 19.14 5.73 -9.94
C ASN A 17 17.65 5.81 -9.57
N TYR A 18 17.18 6.95 -9.05
CA TYR A 18 15.77 7.18 -8.70
C TYR A 18 14.93 7.60 -9.91
N PHE A 19 15.55 8.27 -10.89
CA PHE A 19 14.91 8.77 -12.11
C PHE A 19 15.20 7.94 -13.37
N ASP A 20 16.02 6.89 -13.30
CA ASP A 20 16.37 6.00 -14.43
C ASP A 20 15.14 5.35 -15.11
N ASP A 21 14.66 5.98 -16.18
CA ASP A 21 14.11 5.43 -17.44
C ASP A 21 13.11 4.28 -17.47
N ASP A 22 12.41 3.95 -16.38
CA ASP A 22 11.16 3.21 -16.50
C ASP A 22 10.05 4.17 -16.97
N ARG A 23 10.06 4.49 -18.27
CA ARG A 23 9.09 5.37 -18.96
C ARG A 23 7.64 5.01 -18.59
N GLN A 24 7.36 3.72 -18.37
CA GLN A 24 6.05 3.24 -17.94
C GLN A 24 5.70 3.65 -16.52
N ILE A 25 6.62 3.56 -15.55
CA ILE A 25 6.37 3.99 -14.16
C ILE A 25 6.14 5.48 -14.12
N ASN A 26 6.97 6.26 -14.83
CA ASN A 26 6.80 7.71 -14.90
C ASN A 26 5.43 8.10 -15.49
N LEU A 27 4.95 7.38 -16.51
CA LEU A 27 3.62 7.61 -17.07
C LEU A 27 2.49 7.20 -16.10
N ILE A 28 2.64 6.11 -15.33
CA ILE A 28 1.66 5.75 -14.30
C ILE A 28 1.65 6.80 -13.20
N ALA A 29 2.82 7.20 -12.70
CA ALA A 29 2.97 8.21 -11.67
C ALA A 29 2.35 9.54 -12.10
N LEU A 30 2.57 9.97 -13.34
CA LEU A 30 2.00 11.20 -13.89
C LEU A 30 0.47 11.12 -13.99
N GLN A 31 -0.07 9.99 -14.45
CA GLN A 31 -1.52 9.76 -14.48
C GLN A 31 -2.14 9.80 -13.08
N THR A 32 -1.57 9.07 -12.12
CA THR A 32 -2.03 9.07 -10.72
C THR A 32 -2.02 10.46 -10.12
N SER A 33 -0.97 11.24 -10.40
CA SER A 33 -0.81 12.59 -9.85
C SER A 33 -1.80 13.57 -10.46
N PHE A 34 -1.98 13.51 -11.77
CA PHE A 34 -2.93 14.37 -12.48
C PHE A 34 -4.36 14.11 -12.01
N PHE A 35 -4.80 12.85 -12.00
CA PHE A 35 -6.14 12.52 -11.51
C PHE A 35 -6.30 12.77 -10.01
N GLY A 36 -5.28 12.49 -9.20
CA GLY A 36 -5.26 12.82 -7.78
C GLY A 36 -5.45 14.32 -7.53
N LEU A 37 -4.76 15.17 -8.30
CA LEU A 37 -4.92 16.63 -8.23
C LEU A 37 -6.32 17.07 -8.62
N VAL A 38 -6.85 16.58 -9.75
CA VAL A 38 -8.20 16.93 -10.21
C VAL A 38 -9.24 16.55 -9.15
N LEU A 39 -9.16 15.33 -8.59
CA LEU A 39 -10.05 14.87 -7.53
C LEU A 39 -9.92 15.71 -6.26
N ALA A 40 -8.69 16.09 -5.87
CA ALA A 40 -8.46 16.95 -4.71
C ALA A 40 -9.03 18.36 -4.91
N LEU A 41 -8.88 18.95 -6.10
CA LEU A 41 -9.47 20.24 -6.45
C LEU A 41 -11.00 20.17 -6.50
N LEU A 42 -11.58 19.08 -7.01
CA LEU A 42 -13.03 18.84 -6.98
C LEU A 42 -13.55 18.73 -5.55
N TYR A 43 -12.79 18.07 -4.66
CA TYR A 43 -13.13 17.96 -3.25
C TYR A 43 -13.24 19.35 -2.60
N VAL A 44 -12.21 20.19 -2.78
CA VAL A 44 -12.13 21.55 -2.21
C VAL A 44 -13.15 22.50 -2.83
N SER A 45 -13.39 22.43 -4.14
CA SER A 45 -14.17 23.46 -4.85
C SER A 45 -15.68 23.41 -4.59
N LYS A 46 -16.32 22.23 -4.51
CA LYS A 46 -17.80 22.17 -4.43
C LYS A 46 -18.42 20.96 -3.72
N PHE A 47 -17.69 19.87 -3.49
CA PHE A 47 -18.34 18.62 -3.09
C PHE A 47 -18.12 18.23 -1.63
N HIS A 48 -16.90 18.36 -1.09
CA HIS A 48 -16.52 17.88 0.25
C HIS A 48 -17.01 16.44 0.52
N LYS A 49 -17.19 15.66 -0.55
CA LYS A 49 -17.71 14.30 -0.54
C LYS A 49 -16.60 13.33 -0.19
N ILE A 50 -16.82 12.49 0.82
CA ILE A 50 -15.85 11.49 1.25
C ILE A 50 -15.57 10.46 0.15
N GLU A 51 -16.53 10.26 -0.76
CA GLU A 51 -16.40 9.44 -1.95
C GLU A 51 -15.21 9.88 -2.81
N LEU A 52 -14.93 11.18 -2.95
CA LEU A 52 -13.77 11.67 -3.70
C LEU A 52 -12.45 11.27 -3.04
N ILE A 53 -12.40 11.29 -1.71
CA ILE A 53 -11.24 10.80 -0.94
C ILE A 53 -11.05 9.30 -1.17
N ILE A 54 -12.13 8.54 -1.15
CA ILE A 54 -12.10 7.09 -1.40
C ILE A 54 -11.65 6.79 -2.84
N ILE A 55 -12.13 7.54 -3.84
CA ILE A 55 -11.66 7.45 -5.24
C ILE A 55 -10.16 7.72 -5.31
N MET A 56 -9.66 8.76 -4.63
CA MET A 56 -8.22 9.06 -4.59
C MET A 56 -7.41 7.92 -3.95
N THR A 57 -7.92 7.29 -2.89
CA THR A 57 -7.24 6.15 -2.27
C THR A 57 -7.19 4.93 -3.20
N GLY A 58 -8.31 4.58 -3.86
CA GLY A 58 -8.35 3.49 -4.82
C GLY A 58 -7.44 3.73 -6.03
N LEU A 59 -7.41 4.96 -6.54
CA LEU A 59 -6.49 5.40 -7.59
C LEU A 59 -5.02 5.19 -7.17
N LEU A 60 -4.65 5.68 -5.99
CA LEU A 60 -3.29 5.56 -5.48
C LEU A 60 -2.90 4.08 -5.31
N MET A 61 -3.70 3.29 -4.60
CA MET A 61 -3.37 1.89 -4.31
C MET A 61 -3.25 1.05 -5.58
N ASN A 62 -4.17 1.20 -6.54
CA ASN A 62 -4.10 0.45 -7.79
C ASN A 62 -2.91 0.91 -8.66
N SER A 63 -2.51 2.18 -8.58
CA SER A 63 -1.30 2.65 -9.28
C SER A 63 -0.01 2.11 -8.68
N VAL A 64 0.05 1.95 -7.36
CA VAL A 64 1.17 1.31 -6.66
C VAL A 64 1.22 -0.18 -7.02
N MET A 65 0.07 -0.86 -7.10
CA MET A 65 -0.02 -2.23 -7.60
C MET A 65 0.56 -2.36 -9.00
N LEU A 66 0.11 -1.51 -9.92
CA LEU A 66 0.57 -1.54 -11.31
C LEU A 66 2.08 -1.29 -11.40
N SER A 67 2.63 -0.42 -10.55
CA SER A 67 4.05 -0.04 -10.57
C SER A 67 4.97 -1.09 -9.93
N PHE A 68 4.41 -2.06 -9.22
CA PHE A 68 5.16 -3.17 -8.64
C PHE A 68 5.72 -4.09 -9.74
N ASN A 69 7.03 -4.37 -9.72
CA ASN A 69 7.73 -5.20 -10.72
C ASN A 69 7.46 -4.79 -12.18
N SER A 70 7.33 -3.48 -12.42
CA SER A 70 6.93 -2.86 -13.68
C SER A 70 7.70 -3.35 -14.92
N SER A 71 9.02 -3.60 -14.76
CA SER A 71 9.93 -3.96 -15.84
C SER A 71 9.81 -5.43 -16.30
N GLN A 72 9.11 -6.28 -15.54
CA GLN A 72 9.07 -7.73 -15.77
C GLN A 72 7.85 -8.20 -16.58
N TYR A 73 6.84 -7.35 -16.76
CA TYR A 73 5.54 -7.76 -17.31
C TYR A 73 5.11 -6.91 -18.49
N HIS A 74 4.41 -7.55 -19.44
CA HIS A 74 3.85 -6.85 -20.58
C HIS A 74 2.77 -5.85 -20.13
N PRO A 75 2.71 -4.64 -20.71
CA PRO A 75 1.78 -3.60 -20.24
C PRO A 75 0.31 -4.00 -20.29
N VAL A 76 -0.10 -4.79 -21.30
CA VAL A 76 -1.48 -5.30 -21.41
C VAL A 76 -1.83 -6.23 -20.25
N GLN A 77 -0.91 -7.12 -19.85
CA GLN A 77 -1.13 -8.00 -18.70
C GLN A 77 -1.31 -7.17 -17.43
N ARG A 78 -0.48 -6.15 -17.23
CA ARG A 78 -0.59 -5.24 -16.07
C ARG A 78 -1.96 -4.58 -16.01
N ILE A 79 -2.47 -4.07 -17.13
CA ILE A 79 -3.81 -3.46 -17.20
C ILE A 79 -4.89 -4.47 -16.81
N ASN A 80 -4.82 -5.70 -17.31
CA ASN A 80 -5.78 -6.75 -16.96
C ASN A 80 -5.75 -7.04 -15.45
N TYR A 81 -4.57 -7.23 -14.86
CA TYR A 81 -4.44 -7.44 -13.42
C TYR A 81 -4.84 -6.20 -12.61
N GLY A 82 -4.60 -4.99 -13.12
CA GLY A 82 -5.05 -3.75 -12.50
C GLY A 82 -6.57 -3.61 -12.50
N LEU A 83 -7.26 -4.09 -13.56
CA LEU A 83 -8.72 -4.14 -13.61
C LEU A 83 -9.28 -5.13 -12.59
N ILE A 84 -8.72 -6.35 -12.56
CA ILE A 84 -9.14 -7.37 -11.60
C ILE A 84 -8.89 -6.89 -10.16
N THR A 85 -7.71 -6.30 -9.89
CA THR A 85 -7.38 -5.76 -8.58
C THR A 85 -8.32 -4.63 -8.18
N SER A 86 -8.65 -3.71 -9.09
CA SER A 86 -9.61 -2.63 -8.84
C SER A 86 -10.96 -3.16 -8.35
N ILE A 87 -11.53 -4.14 -9.06
CA ILE A 87 -12.83 -4.73 -8.73
C ILE A 87 -12.74 -5.53 -7.41
N ALA A 88 -11.75 -6.41 -7.29
CA ALA A 88 -11.58 -7.26 -6.11
C ALA A 88 -11.35 -6.42 -4.84
N SER A 89 -10.43 -5.45 -4.91
CA SER A 89 -10.14 -4.56 -3.78
C SER A 89 -11.32 -3.66 -3.44
N GLY A 90 -12.12 -3.20 -4.40
CA GLY A 90 -13.33 -2.42 -4.12
C GLY A 90 -14.44 -3.22 -3.43
N ILE A 91 -14.67 -4.48 -3.83
CA ILE A 91 -15.61 -5.39 -3.13
C ILE A 91 -15.14 -5.61 -1.69
N VAL A 92 -13.86 -5.96 -1.54
CA VAL A 92 -13.26 -6.25 -0.25
C VAL A 92 -13.17 -5.00 0.64
N TYR A 93 -13.01 -3.81 0.07
CA TYR A 93 -13.13 -2.53 0.77
C TYR A 93 -14.53 -2.33 1.35
N GLY A 94 -15.58 -2.63 0.58
CA GLY A 94 -16.97 -2.60 1.06
C GLY A 94 -17.21 -3.58 2.22
N ILE A 95 -16.69 -4.81 2.11
CA ILE A 95 -16.71 -5.79 3.21
C ILE A 95 -15.98 -5.26 4.44
N GLY A 96 -14.84 -4.59 4.26
CA GLY A 96 -14.11 -3.90 5.33
C GLY A 96 -14.96 -2.84 6.03
N CYS A 97 -15.67 -2.00 5.27
CA CYS A 97 -16.56 -0.96 5.81
C CYS A 97 -17.67 -1.56 6.69
N PHE A 98 -18.25 -2.69 6.24
CA PHE A 98 -19.30 -3.41 6.97
C PHE A 98 -18.76 -4.11 8.23
N ALA A 99 -17.57 -4.71 8.15
CA ALA A 99 -16.96 -5.47 9.24
C ALA A 99 -16.29 -4.60 10.31
N ALA A 100 -16.07 -3.30 10.04
CA ALA A 100 -15.27 -2.39 10.85
C ALA A 100 -15.61 -2.39 12.35
N ASN A 101 -16.90 -2.43 12.71
CA ASN A 101 -17.37 -2.34 14.09
C ASN A 101 -17.60 -3.69 14.76
N ASN A 102 -17.42 -4.81 14.05
CA ASN A 102 -17.70 -6.14 14.57
C ASN A 102 -16.42 -7.01 14.56
N ILE A 103 -15.90 -7.27 15.76
CA ILE A 103 -14.68 -8.04 15.99
C ILE A 103 -14.75 -9.42 15.32
N TRP A 104 -15.87 -10.12 15.49
CA TRP A 104 -16.05 -11.49 14.99
C TRP A 104 -16.08 -11.51 13.46
N LEU A 105 -16.85 -10.61 12.86
CA LEU A 105 -16.97 -10.51 11.41
C LEU A 105 -15.64 -10.10 10.77
N SER A 106 -14.97 -9.08 11.32
CA SER A 106 -13.67 -8.63 10.83
C SER A 106 -12.60 -9.73 10.94
N THR A 107 -12.62 -10.48 12.04
CA THR A 107 -11.75 -11.66 12.24
C THR A 107 -12.00 -12.74 11.20
N LEU A 108 -13.26 -13.07 10.93
CA LEU A 108 -13.64 -14.06 9.91
C LEU A 108 -13.17 -13.63 8.52
N CYS A 109 -13.32 -12.35 8.17
CA CYS A 109 -12.80 -11.81 6.91
C CYS A 109 -11.27 -11.92 6.82
N ILE A 110 -10.53 -11.61 7.89
CA ILE A 110 -9.07 -11.75 7.93
C ILE A 110 -8.66 -13.21 7.70
N LEU A 111 -9.33 -14.17 8.36
CA LEU A 111 -9.06 -15.60 8.21
C LEU A 111 -9.29 -16.11 6.78
N ILE A 112 -10.23 -15.52 6.05
CA ILE A 112 -10.55 -15.93 4.68
C ILE A 112 -9.62 -15.26 3.66
N ILE A 113 -9.34 -13.96 3.81
CA ILE A 113 -8.69 -13.15 2.76
C ILE A 113 -7.16 -13.16 2.88
N LEU A 114 -6.63 -13.03 4.11
CA LEU A 114 -5.19 -12.92 4.35
C LEU A 114 -4.35 -14.13 3.86
N PRO A 115 -4.81 -15.40 4.00
CA PRO A 115 -4.03 -16.54 3.54
C PRO A 115 -3.59 -16.47 2.08
N TRP A 116 -4.43 -15.91 1.21
CA TRP A 116 -4.15 -15.77 -0.22
C TRP A 116 -2.95 -14.88 -0.50
N VAL A 117 -2.72 -13.85 0.32
CA VAL A 117 -1.54 -12.99 0.20
C VAL A 117 -0.26 -13.78 0.41
N ILE A 118 -0.24 -14.70 1.38
CA ILE A 118 0.96 -15.45 1.75
C ILE A 118 1.23 -16.61 0.83
N PHE A 119 0.17 -17.33 0.42
CA PHE A 119 0.30 -18.44 -0.51
C PHE A 119 0.52 -17.97 -1.94
N SER A 120 0.31 -16.69 -2.26
CA SER A 120 0.70 -16.12 -3.54
C SER A 120 2.18 -16.39 -3.84
N ASN A 121 2.46 -16.73 -5.09
CA ASN A 121 3.82 -16.91 -5.53
C ASN A 121 4.49 -15.53 -5.71
N GLN A 122 5.48 -15.22 -4.88
CA GLN A 122 6.19 -13.94 -4.91
C GLN A 122 7.00 -13.74 -6.21
N SER A 123 7.37 -14.83 -6.89
CA SER A 123 7.97 -14.75 -8.23
C SER A 123 6.96 -14.31 -9.30
N HIS A 124 5.67 -14.58 -9.09
CA HIS A 124 4.58 -14.01 -9.88
C HIS A 124 4.11 -12.68 -9.27
N GLY A 125 4.94 -11.64 -9.39
CA GLY A 125 4.74 -10.30 -8.84
C GLY A 125 3.35 -9.68 -9.05
N LEU A 126 2.68 -9.89 -10.19
CA LEU A 126 1.32 -9.37 -10.41
C LEU A 126 0.24 -10.07 -9.56
N ILE A 127 0.33 -11.39 -9.36
CA ILE A 127 -0.58 -12.15 -8.49
C ILE A 127 -0.33 -11.78 -7.04
N ALA A 128 0.94 -11.71 -6.64
CA ALA A 128 1.31 -11.30 -5.30
C ALA A 128 0.84 -9.88 -4.99
N GLY A 129 0.99 -8.96 -5.95
CA GLY A 129 0.44 -7.61 -5.90
C GLY A 129 -1.08 -7.62 -5.76
N LEU A 130 -1.79 -8.34 -6.64
CA LEU A 130 -3.25 -8.43 -6.62
C LEU A 130 -3.77 -8.82 -5.23
N PHE A 131 -3.27 -9.91 -4.64
CA PHE A 131 -3.73 -10.34 -3.32
C PHE A 131 -3.34 -9.34 -2.23
N LEU A 132 -2.12 -8.81 -2.27
CA LEU A 132 -1.64 -7.82 -1.30
C LEU A 132 -2.54 -6.58 -1.27
N TYR A 133 -2.79 -5.97 -2.43
CA TYR A 133 -3.59 -4.74 -2.51
C TYR A 133 -5.10 -4.99 -2.33
N THR A 134 -5.58 -6.21 -2.59
CA THR A 134 -6.95 -6.61 -2.25
C THR A 134 -7.13 -6.67 -0.74
N PHE A 135 -6.20 -7.30 -0.01
CA PHE A 135 -6.26 -7.32 1.46
C PHE A 135 -5.98 -5.94 2.08
N GLU A 136 -5.11 -5.13 1.46
CA GLU A 136 -4.96 -3.73 1.87
C GLU A 136 -6.29 -2.96 1.73
N GLY A 137 -7.03 -3.18 0.64
CA GLY A 137 -8.38 -2.65 0.45
C GLY A 137 -9.33 -3.00 1.60
N PHE A 138 -9.28 -4.24 2.12
CA PHE A 138 -10.06 -4.65 3.30
C PHE A 138 -9.75 -3.77 4.51
N ILE A 139 -8.47 -3.65 4.84
CA ILE A 139 -8.03 -2.91 6.03
C ILE A 139 -8.36 -1.42 5.88
N LEU A 140 -8.14 -0.84 4.70
CA LEU A 140 -8.51 0.54 4.42
C LEU A 140 -10.02 0.77 4.55
N GLY A 141 -10.83 -0.17 4.05
CA GLY A 141 -12.29 -0.16 4.20
C GLY A 141 -12.73 -0.19 5.65
N SER A 142 -12.06 -0.97 6.50
CA SER A 142 -12.33 -0.99 7.96
C SER A 142 -12.09 0.35 8.66
N GLY A 143 -11.33 1.26 8.04
CA GLY A 143 -11.14 2.63 8.50
C GLY A 143 -12.30 3.58 8.17
N MET A 144 -13.27 3.16 7.36
CA MET A 144 -14.45 3.93 6.95
C MET A 144 -15.74 3.15 7.31
N PRO A 145 -16.05 2.97 8.61
CA PRO A 145 -17.21 2.20 9.04
C PRO A 145 -18.50 2.77 8.46
N ALA A 146 -19.36 1.91 7.94
CA ALA A 146 -20.68 2.27 7.44
C ALA A 146 -21.71 1.22 7.83
N ASN A 147 -22.85 1.67 8.38
CA ASN A 147 -23.94 0.78 8.79
C ASN A 147 -24.97 0.57 7.68
N ASP A 148 -25.13 1.55 6.79
CA ASP A 148 -26.11 1.49 5.70
C ASP A 148 -25.54 0.78 4.47
N LEU A 149 -26.29 -0.20 3.95
CA LEU A 149 -25.94 -0.93 2.73
C LEU A 149 -25.68 0.02 1.55
N ASN A 150 -26.51 1.06 1.39
CA ASN A 150 -26.34 2.05 0.33
C ASN A 150 -25.02 2.84 0.45
N THR A 151 -24.55 3.08 1.67
CA THR A 151 -23.28 3.78 1.90
C THR A 151 -22.10 2.85 1.64
N ILE A 152 -22.18 1.59 2.07
CA ILE A 152 -21.19 0.56 1.78
C ILE A 152 -21.02 0.37 0.27
N ILE A 153 -22.13 0.26 -0.47
CA ILE A 153 -22.11 0.12 -1.94
C ILE A 153 -21.49 1.36 -2.58
N ARG A 154 -21.85 2.56 -2.14
CA ARG A 154 -21.25 3.81 -2.66
C ARG A 154 -19.75 3.86 -2.42
N TYR A 155 -19.26 3.47 -1.24
CA TYR A 155 -17.84 3.45 -0.92
C TYR A 155 -17.08 2.40 -1.74
N SER A 156 -17.64 1.19 -1.86
CA SER A 156 -17.10 0.12 -2.69
C SER A 156 -16.98 0.53 -4.17
N LEU A 157 -18.04 1.13 -4.73
CA LEU A 157 -18.04 1.64 -6.10
C LEU A 157 -17.07 2.81 -6.27
N SER A 158 -16.97 3.71 -5.29
CA SER A 158 -16.02 4.83 -5.31
C SER A 158 -14.57 4.34 -5.34
N TYR A 159 -14.24 3.35 -4.51
CA TYR A 159 -12.89 2.77 -4.48
C TYR A 159 -12.56 2.07 -5.80
N THR A 160 -13.48 1.25 -6.31
CA THR A 160 -13.37 0.61 -7.63
C THR A 160 -13.23 1.64 -8.75
N PHE A 161 -13.97 2.75 -8.69
CA PHE A 161 -13.90 3.79 -9.71
C PHE A 161 -12.50 4.41 -9.77
N GLY A 162 -11.90 4.71 -8.62
CA GLY A 162 -10.51 5.18 -8.55
C GLY A 162 -9.51 4.22 -9.20
N GLY A 163 -9.61 2.93 -8.88
CA GLY A 163 -8.75 1.91 -9.47
C GLY A 163 -8.99 1.71 -10.97
N SER A 164 -10.24 1.78 -11.43
CA SER A 164 -10.58 1.64 -12.85
C SER A 164 -10.16 2.85 -13.67
N LEU A 165 -10.09 4.03 -13.05
CA LEU A 165 -9.63 5.27 -13.69
C LEU A 165 -8.17 5.15 -14.16
N ILE A 166 -7.27 4.62 -13.31
CA ILE A 166 -5.88 4.40 -13.73
C ILE A 166 -5.75 3.31 -14.81
N VAL A 167 -6.61 2.29 -14.76
CA VAL A 167 -6.66 1.22 -15.79
C VAL A 167 -7.10 1.79 -17.13
N PHE A 168 -8.19 2.56 -17.16
CA PHE A 168 -8.70 3.21 -18.36
C PHE A 168 -7.66 4.15 -18.98
N SER A 169 -7.01 4.96 -18.13
CA SER A 169 -5.89 5.80 -18.58
C SER A 169 -4.69 5.00 -19.08
N GLY A 170 -4.47 3.80 -18.53
CA GLY A 170 -3.49 2.84 -19.02
C GLY A 170 -3.80 2.34 -20.43
N ILE A 171 -5.08 2.04 -20.73
CA ILE A 171 -5.53 1.59 -22.05
C ILE A 171 -5.30 2.69 -23.09
N ILE A 172 -5.71 3.93 -22.79
CA ILE A 172 -5.47 5.09 -23.66
C ILE A 172 -3.97 5.26 -23.91
N ARG A 173 -3.14 5.13 -22.87
CA ARG A 173 -1.69 5.23 -23.00
C ARG A 173 -1.13 4.17 -23.96
N LEU A 174 -1.56 2.91 -23.87
CA LEU A 174 -1.09 1.87 -24.79
C LEU A 174 -1.53 2.13 -26.23
N PHE A 175 -2.78 2.53 -26.42
CA PHE A 175 -3.28 2.89 -27.74
C PHE A 175 -2.47 4.04 -28.37
N VAL A 176 -2.12 5.07 -27.59
CA VAL A 176 -1.29 6.19 -28.06
C VAL A 176 0.14 5.74 -28.38
N LEU A 177 0.76 4.89 -27.55
CA LEU A 177 2.11 4.39 -27.76
C LEU A 177 2.22 3.50 -29.01
N GLU A 178 1.20 2.66 -29.23
CA GLU A 178 1.10 1.80 -30.40
C GLU A 178 0.97 2.65 -31.68
N LYS A 179 0.07 3.64 -31.67
CA LYS A 179 -0.10 4.56 -32.80
C LYS A 179 1.14 5.43 -33.08
N ALA A 180 1.93 5.73 -32.05
CA ALA A 180 3.19 6.47 -32.17
C ALA A 180 4.38 5.60 -32.61
N GLY A 181 4.20 4.27 -32.76
CA GLY A 181 5.30 3.35 -33.09
C GLY A 181 6.35 3.20 -31.98
N LEU A 182 6.02 3.57 -30.74
CA LEU A 182 6.94 3.58 -29.59
C LEU A 182 6.79 2.32 -28.71
N ASN A 183 6.28 1.23 -29.28
CA ASN A 183 6.04 -0.01 -28.53
C ASN A 183 7.36 -0.65 -28.10
N SER A 184 7.50 -0.85 -26.79
CA SER A 184 8.61 -1.58 -26.22
C SER A 184 8.45 -3.08 -26.45
N ASN A 185 9.48 -3.74 -27.01
CA ASN A 185 9.61 -5.19 -27.10
C ASN A 185 9.84 -5.81 -25.69
N GLN A 186 8.87 -5.67 -24.78
CA GLN A 186 8.93 -6.32 -23.47
C GLN A 186 8.44 -7.77 -23.61
N LYS A 187 9.35 -8.72 -23.39
CA LYS A 187 9.05 -10.16 -23.39
C LYS A 187 8.20 -10.51 -22.15
N SER A 188 7.14 -11.29 -22.36
CA SER A 188 6.36 -11.92 -21.28
C SER A 188 7.17 -13.04 -20.64
N ILE A 189 7.99 -12.73 -19.63
CA ILE A 189 8.93 -13.71 -19.08
C ILE A 189 8.22 -14.79 -18.21
N ILE A 190 6.95 -14.61 -17.83
CA ILE A 190 6.40 -15.28 -16.63
C ILE A 190 5.04 -16.01 -16.84
N ASN A 191 4.55 -16.25 -18.06
CA ASN A 191 3.26 -16.93 -18.25
C ASN A 191 3.20 -18.38 -17.67
N ASN A 192 4.35 -18.97 -17.32
CA ASN A 192 4.44 -20.36 -16.84
C ASN A 192 4.74 -20.52 -15.34
N LEU A 193 4.74 -19.43 -14.55
CA LEU A 193 4.92 -19.57 -13.10
C LEU A 193 3.61 -19.95 -12.40
N PRO A 194 3.63 -20.85 -11.41
CA PRO A 194 2.44 -21.19 -10.66
C PRO A 194 1.94 -19.96 -9.89
N TYR A 195 0.62 -19.77 -9.83
CA TYR A 195 0.01 -18.64 -9.12
C TYR A 195 0.16 -18.74 -7.59
N LEU A 196 0.11 -19.97 -7.07
CA LEU A 196 0.23 -20.27 -5.66
C LEU A 196 1.43 -21.16 -5.41
N GLU A 197 2.08 -20.96 -4.27
CA GLU A 197 3.19 -21.79 -3.82
C GLU A 197 2.98 -22.03 -2.32
N ILE A 198 2.69 -23.28 -1.98
CA ILE A 198 2.44 -23.73 -0.62
C ILE A 198 3.65 -24.54 -0.17
N ASN A 199 4.28 -24.11 0.91
CA ASN A 199 5.43 -24.76 1.54
C ASN A 199 5.26 -24.64 3.07
N ILE A 200 5.77 -25.59 3.84
CA ILE A 200 5.76 -25.56 5.31
C ILE A 200 6.23 -24.22 5.88
N HIS A 201 7.25 -23.59 5.28
CA HIS A 201 7.72 -22.27 5.71
C HIS A 201 6.68 -21.18 5.49
N LYS A 202 5.99 -21.18 4.32
CA LYS A 202 4.91 -20.25 4.03
C LYS A 202 3.68 -20.50 4.90
N VAL A 203 3.38 -21.77 5.23
CA VAL A 203 2.27 -22.12 6.14
C VAL A 203 2.54 -21.59 7.55
N ALA A 204 3.71 -21.89 8.12
CA ALA A 204 4.10 -21.39 9.45
C ALA A 204 4.07 -19.87 9.51
N TYR A 205 4.57 -19.23 8.46
CA TYR A 205 4.57 -17.80 8.32
C TYR A 205 3.16 -17.20 8.17
N ASN A 206 2.28 -17.86 7.40
CA ASN A 206 0.88 -17.46 7.25
C ASN A 206 0.15 -17.45 8.59
N ILE A 207 0.32 -18.52 9.38
CA ILE A 207 -0.25 -18.63 10.72
C ILE A 207 0.17 -17.45 11.59
N ILE A 208 1.47 -17.14 11.62
CA ILE A 208 2.00 -16.02 12.42
C ILE A 208 1.45 -14.67 11.94
N MET A 209 1.38 -14.45 10.62
CA MET A 209 0.82 -13.21 10.09
C MET A 209 -0.66 -13.06 10.47
N ILE A 210 -1.46 -14.12 10.33
CA ILE A 210 -2.87 -14.14 10.70
C ILE A 210 -3.04 -13.77 12.17
N PHE A 211 -2.34 -14.46 13.08
CA PHE A 211 -2.44 -14.16 14.52
C PHE A 211 -2.01 -12.72 14.84
N THR A 212 -0.93 -12.24 14.22
CA THR A 212 -0.44 -10.87 14.46
C THR A 212 -1.45 -9.83 13.99
N VAL A 213 -1.97 -9.98 12.77
CA VAL A 213 -2.94 -9.03 12.17
C VAL A 213 -4.27 -9.09 12.92
N MET A 214 -4.74 -10.29 13.30
CA MET A 214 -5.94 -10.46 14.12
C MET A 214 -5.79 -9.81 15.50
N LEU A 215 -4.65 -9.99 16.18
CA LEU A 215 -4.42 -9.35 17.47
C LEU A 215 -4.42 -7.82 17.36
N CYS A 216 -3.74 -7.28 16.34
CA CYS A 216 -3.75 -5.84 16.06
C CYS A 216 -5.17 -5.32 15.76
N ASN A 217 -5.94 -6.07 14.97
CA ASN A 217 -7.33 -5.73 14.65
C ASN A 217 -8.24 -5.81 15.88
N TYR A 218 -8.07 -6.82 16.72
CA TYR A 218 -8.79 -6.97 17.99
C TYR A 218 -8.53 -5.78 18.90
N ILE A 219 -7.26 -5.41 19.11
CA ILE A 219 -6.90 -4.24 19.92
C ILE A 219 -7.52 -2.96 19.35
N SER A 220 -7.44 -2.79 18.02
CA SER A 220 -8.02 -1.63 17.34
C SER A 220 -9.52 -1.47 17.61
N ILE A 221 -10.30 -2.55 17.43
CA ILE A 221 -11.76 -2.50 17.57
C ILE A 221 -12.18 -2.48 19.04
N HIS A 222 -11.55 -3.29 19.89
CA HIS A 222 -11.91 -3.42 21.30
C HIS A 222 -11.68 -2.11 22.08
N TYR A 223 -10.59 -1.39 21.80
CA TYR A 223 -10.29 -0.11 22.44
C TYR A 223 -10.82 1.09 21.66
N HIS A 224 -11.62 0.89 20.60
CA HIS A 224 -12.16 1.95 19.74
C HIS A 224 -11.10 2.98 19.31
N LEU A 225 -9.93 2.49 18.89
CA LEU A 225 -8.80 3.35 18.55
C LEU A 225 -9.14 4.26 17.36
N THR A 226 -8.86 5.57 17.49
CA THR A 226 -9.05 6.53 16.40
C THR A 226 -8.12 6.19 15.25
N ASN A 227 -8.66 5.94 14.03
CA ASN A 227 -7.90 5.39 12.89
C ASN A 227 -7.16 4.08 13.22
N GLY A 228 -7.74 3.24 14.10
CA GLY A 228 -7.11 2.03 14.60
C GLY A 228 -6.71 1.01 13.53
N TYR A 229 -7.35 1.03 12.35
CA TYR A 229 -7.01 0.20 11.19
C TYR A 229 -5.54 0.32 10.74
N TRP A 230 -4.86 1.42 11.10
CA TRP A 230 -3.42 1.58 10.87
C TRP A 230 -2.55 0.54 11.60
N LEU A 231 -3.02 0.04 12.74
CA LEU A 231 -2.31 -0.95 13.54
C LEU A 231 -2.22 -2.31 12.80
N PRO A 232 -3.34 -2.97 12.39
CA PRO A 232 -3.27 -4.18 11.58
C PRO A 232 -2.65 -3.95 10.21
N LEU A 233 -2.85 -2.77 9.59
CA LEU A 233 -2.21 -2.42 8.31
C LEU A 233 -0.68 -2.43 8.42
N THR A 234 -0.14 -1.86 9.51
CA THR A 234 1.30 -1.78 9.70
C THR A 234 1.90 -3.15 10.00
N ALA A 235 1.23 -3.95 10.84
CA ALA A 235 1.63 -5.34 11.08
C ALA A 235 1.68 -6.15 9.77
N PHE A 236 0.63 -6.04 8.96
CA PHE A 236 0.54 -6.71 7.65
C PHE A 236 1.67 -6.32 6.68
N LEU A 237 1.98 -5.02 6.55
CA LEU A 237 2.95 -4.54 5.58
C LEU A 237 4.42 -4.83 5.93
N ILE A 238 4.71 -4.95 7.23
CA ILE A 238 6.07 -5.14 7.74
C ILE A 238 6.50 -6.61 7.63
N ILE A 239 5.63 -7.53 8.04
CA ILE A 239 5.98 -8.95 8.08
C ILE A 239 6.24 -9.43 6.65
N LYS A 240 7.42 -10.03 6.40
CA LYS A 240 7.77 -10.75 5.15
C LYS A 240 8.27 -12.17 5.40
N SER A 241 8.07 -13.05 4.40
CA SER A 241 8.40 -14.48 4.46
C SER A 241 9.85 -14.78 4.84
N ASN A 242 10.77 -13.82 4.62
CA ASN A 242 12.13 -13.89 5.11
C ASN A 242 12.30 -13.00 6.36
N HIS A 243 12.83 -13.57 7.44
CA HIS A 243 13.05 -12.89 8.72
C HIS A 243 14.01 -11.69 8.61
N ALA A 244 15.11 -11.82 7.87
CA ALA A 244 16.04 -10.70 7.65
C ALA A 244 15.38 -9.56 6.86
N LEU A 245 14.54 -9.90 5.87
CA LEU A 245 13.73 -8.92 5.16
C LEU A 245 12.74 -8.24 6.09
N SER A 246 12.11 -8.96 7.02
CA SER A 246 11.22 -8.37 8.02
C SER A 246 11.92 -7.34 8.91
N ILE A 247 13.11 -7.64 9.43
CA ILE A 247 13.89 -6.68 10.25
C ILE A 247 14.25 -5.42 9.44
N SER A 248 14.69 -5.59 8.19
CA SER A 248 14.99 -4.45 7.32
C SER A 248 13.75 -3.58 7.09
N ARG A 249 12.58 -4.20 6.89
CA ARG A 249 11.31 -3.50 6.70
C ARG A 249 10.81 -2.82 7.95
N ILE A 250 10.97 -3.43 9.14
CA ILE A 250 10.66 -2.79 10.42
C ILE A 250 11.40 -1.45 10.52
N THR A 251 12.71 -1.49 10.33
CA THR A 251 13.58 -0.31 10.44
C THR A 251 13.18 0.77 9.42
N LEU A 252 13.01 0.37 8.16
CA LEU A 252 12.60 1.29 7.09
C LEU A 252 11.19 1.87 7.32
N ARG A 253 10.25 1.08 7.85
CA ARG A 253 8.88 1.53 8.13
C ARG A 253 8.83 2.52 9.28
N ILE A 254 9.62 2.33 10.35
CA ILE A 254 9.74 3.30 11.45
C ILE A 254 10.31 4.60 10.92
N ILE A 255 11.49 4.54 10.28
CA ILE A 255 12.17 5.73 9.74
C ILE A 255 11.27 6.44 8.73
N GLY A 256 10.66 5.70 7.81
CA GLY A 256 9.74 6.25 6.82
C GLY A 256 8.52 6.92 7.46
N THR A 257 7.93 6.31 8.49
CA THR A 257 6.78 6.91 9.19
C THR A 257 7.18 8.17 9.94
N LEU A 258 8.35 8.20 10.58
CA LEU A 258 8.86 9.40 11.26
C LEU A 258 9.14 10.54 10.26
N ILE A 259 9.79 10.25 9.13
CA ILE A 259 10.05 11.26 8.09
C ILE A 259 8.74 11.73 7.47
N GLY A 260 7.88 10.82 7.02
CA GLY A 260 6.60 11.16 6.39
C GLY A 260 5.65 11.89 7.33
N GLY A 261 5.55 11.45 8.58
CA GLY A 261 4.77 12.09 9.64
C GLY A 261 5.33 13.45 10.04
N GLY A 262 6.65 13.58 10.16
CA GLY A 262 7.31 14.86 10.46
C GLY A 262 7.11 15.89 9.35
N VAL A 263 7.24 15.49 8.08
CA VAL A 263 6.94 16.37 6.94
C VAL A 263 5.45 16.74 6.91
N ALA A 264 4.54 15.78 7.13
CA ALA A 264 3.11 16.07 7.21
C ALA A 264 2.78 17.06 8.34
N LEU A 265 3.41 16.92 9.50
CA LEU A 265 3.25 17.82 10.64
C LEU A 265 3.74 19.22 10.32
N ALA A 266 4.93 19.35 9.72
CA ALA A 266 5.44 20.64 9.26
C ALA A 266 4.48 21.31 8.25
N CYS A 267 3.95 20.55 7.30
CA CYS A 267 2.93 21.04 6.37
C CYS A 267 1.67 21.52 7.11
N CYS A 268 1.14 20.73 8.05
CA CYS A 268 -0.05 21.10 8.84
C CYS A 268 0.15 22.35 9.70
N LEU A 269 1.36 22.60 10.21
CA LEU A 269 1.65 23.80 11.02
C LEU A 269 1.85 25.06 10.17
N LEU A 270 2.41 24.92 8.97
CA LEU A 270 2.74 26.05 8.11
C LEU A 270 1.60 26.40 7.14
N ILE A 271 0.82 25.41 6.70
CA ILE A 271 -0.17 25.53 5.63
C ILE A 271 -1.58 25.49 6.23
N HIS A 272 -2.32 26.59 6.02
CA HIS A 272 -3.69 26.74 6.52
C HIS A 272 -4.75 26.61 5.41
N SER A 273 -4.32 26.58 4.14
CA SER A 273 -5.24 26.54 2.98
C SER A 273 -5.42 25.11 2.46
N GLN A 274 -6.67 24.65 2.40
CA GLN A 274 -7.04 23.37 1.78
C GLN A 274 -6.66 23.30 0.30
N LEU A 275 -6.63 24.44 -0.40
CA LEU A 275 -6.20 24.50 -1.79
C LEU A 275 -4.72 24.08 -1.92
N ILE A 276 -3.87 24.51 -1.00
CA ILE A 276 -2.45 24.15 -1.03
C ILE A 276 -2.29 22.65 -0.77
N PHE A 277 -3.04 22.07 0.18
CA PHE A 277 -3.05 20.62 0.38
C PHE A 277 -3.49 19.86 -0.87
N ALA A 278 -4.51 20.35 -1.58
CA ALA A 278 -4.94 19.76 -2.86
C ALA A 278 -3.83 19.83 -3.92
N LEU A 279 -3.14 20.96 -4.04
CA LEU A 279 -2.01 21.11 -4.96
C LEU A 279 -0.84 20.18 -4.62
N MET A 280 -0.57 19.95 -3.32
CA MET A 280 0.48 19.05 -2.85
C MET A 280 0.24 17.58 -3.17
N ILE A 281 -1.00 17.16 -3.43
CA ILE A 281 -1.31 15.78 -3.86
C ILE A 281 -0.55 15.43 -5.13
N PHE A 282 -0.42 16.37 -6.09
CA PHE A 282 0.25 16.11 -7.36
C PHE A 282 1.71 15.62 -7.18
N PRO A 283 2.63 16.40 -6.59
CA PRO A 283 4.01 15.95 -6.45
C PRO A 283 4.14 14.75 -5.50
N VAL A 284 3.32 14.65 -4.46
CA VAL A 284 3.45 13.57 -3.47
C VAL A 284 2.97 12.23 -4.04
N PHE A 285 1.86 12.20 -4.79
CA PHE A 285 1.42 10.98 -5.47
C PHE A 285 2.44 10.55 -6.53
N TYR A 286 3.01 11.50 -7.29
CA TYR A 286 4.02 11.22 -8.30
C TYR A 286 5.21 10.49 -7.68
N LEU A 287 5.77 11.08 -6.62
CA LEU A 287 6.92 10.54 -5.93
C LEU A 287 6.60 9.20 -5.26
N THR A 288 5.40 9.02 -4.69
CA THR A 288 4.97 7.78 -4.05
C THR A 288 4.95 6.61 -5.02
N VAL A 289 4.40 6.82 -6.23
CA VAL A 289 4.35 5.80 -7.27
C VAL A 289 5.74 5.45 -7.78
N ILE A 290 6.64 6.42 -7.95
CA ILE A 290 8.03 6.15 -8.34
C ILE A 290 8.75 5.36 -7.23
N ALA A 291 8.57 5.78 -5.98
CA ALA A 291 9.30 5.24 -4.84
C ALA A 291 9.11 3.72 -4.65
N VAL A 292 7.92 3.19 -4.98
CA VAL A 292 7.61 1.76 -4.79
C VAL A 292 8.59 0.85 -5.53
N SER A 293 9.03 1.28 -6.71
CA SER A 293 9.95 0.52 -7.56
C SER A 293 11.43 0.72 -7.23
N ARG A 294 11.75 1.74 -6.43
CA ARG A 294 13.14 2.17 -6.18
C ARG A 294 13.63 1.75 -4.81
N HIS A 295 12.93 2.16 -3.75
CA HIS A 295 13.41 1.97 -2.39
C HIS A 295 12.26 1.95 -1.38
N TYR A 296 12.15 0.84 -0.63
CA TYR A 296 11.05 0.66 0.32
C TYR A 296 10.99 1.75 1.39
N GLY A 297 12.13 2.22 1.91
CA GLY A 297 12.15 3.32 2.90
C GLY A 297 11.52 4.61 2.37
N SER A 298 11.91 5.01 1.14
CA SER A 298 11.38 6.22 0.50
C SER A 298 9.89 6.05 0.21
N PHE A 299 9.48 4.87 -0.25
CA PHE A 299 8.08 4.52 -0.44
C PHE A 299 7.29 4.65 0.86
N THR A 300 7.79 4.11 1.97
CA THR A 300 7.10 4.20 3.27
C THR A 300 6.96 5.63 3.78
N ALA A 301 7.92 6.52 3.52
CA ALA A 301 7.80 7.94 3.86
C ALA A 301 6.75 8.64 3.00
N LEU A 302 6.80 8.44 1.69
CA LEU A 302 5.94 9.11 0.73
C LEU A 302 4.49 8.60 0.79
N ILE A 303 4.26 7.31 1.02
CA ILE A 303 2.90 6.79 1.22
C ILE A 303 2.31 7.29 2.55
N THR A 304 3.12 7.41 3.61
CA THR A 304 2.67 7.98 4.88
C THR A 304 2.30 9.45 4.70
N LEU A 305 3.15 10.23 4.04
CA LEU A 305 2.86 11.61 3.70
C LEU A 305 1.60 11.73 2.83
N SER A 306 1.43 10.88 1.81
CA SER A 306 0.24 10.84 0.95
C SER A 306 -1.04 10.66 1.74
N VAL A 307 -1.08 9.64 2.61
CA VAL A 307 -2.26 9.33 3.44
C VAL A 307 -2.56 10.47 4.40
N LEU A 308 -1.52 11.05 5.04
CA LEU A 308 -1.71 12.16 5.98
C LEU A 308 -2.16 13.44 5.27
N LEU A 309 -1.70 13.72 4.05
CA LEU A 309 -2.18 14.85 3.25
C LEU A 309 -3.64 14.68 2.80
N ILE A 310 -4.04 13.47 2.40
CA ILE A 310 -5.43 13.15 2.10
C ILE A 310 -6.32 13.42 3.33
N ILE A 311 -5.87 12.98 4.51
CA ILE A 311 -6.58 13.23 5.77
C ILE A 311 -6.58 14.73 6.12
N ALA A 312 -5.49 15.43 5.85
CA ALA A 312 -5.39 16.87 6.08
C ALA A 312 -6.38 17.66 5.22
N LEU A 313 -6.64 17.19 3.99
CA LEU A 313 -7.63 17.77 3.11
C LEU A 313 -9.04 17.76 3.72
N MET A 314 -9.36 16.72 4.51
CA MET A 314 -10.67 16.53 5.17
C MET A 314 -10.90 17.44 6.39
N ARG A 315 -9.97 18.34 6.73
CA ARG A 315 -10.11 19.40 7.76
C ARG A 315 -10.47 18.94 9.18
N ASN A 316 -10.20 17.68 9.53
CA ASN A 316 -10.43 17.16 10.89
C ASN A 316 -9.11 17.03 11.64
N GLU A 317 -8.95 17.77 12.75
CA GLU A 317 -7.97 17.56 13.83
C GLU A 317 -6.71 16.79 13.41
N THR A 318 -5.98 17.36 12.45
CA THR A 318 -5.00 16.62 11.64
C THR A 318 -3.74 16.29 12.43
N ILE A 319 -3.40 17.12 13.41
CA ILE A 319 -2.21 16.98 14.26
C ILE A 319 -2.31 15.72 15.11
N TYR A 320 -3.41 15.51 15.84
CA TYR A 320 -3.60 14.30 16.67
C TYR A 320 -3.54 13.03 15.82
N LYS A 321 -4.07 13.06 14.59
CA LYS A 321 -3.99 11.91 13.67
C LYS A 321 -2.55 11.59 13.26
N ILE A 322 -1.66 12.57 13.16
CA ILE A 322 -0.24 12.32 12.86
C ILE A 322 0.45 11.63 14.05
N GLU A 323 0.17 12.07 15.27
CA GLU A 323 0.73 11.47 16.50
C GLU A 323 0.30 10.00 16.64
N TYR A 324 -1.00 9.71 16.47
CA TYR A 324 -1.51 8.34 16.47
C TYR A 324 -0.84 7.46 15.42
N ARG A 325 -0.49 8.01 14.25
CA ARG A 325 0.20 7.24 13.21
C ARG A 325 1.56 6.73 13.67
N VAL A 326 2.32 7.57 14.38
CA VAL A 326 3.63 7.20 14.93
C VAL A 326 3.46 6.18 16.06
N ILE A 327 2.54 6.43 16.98
CA ILE A 327 2.27 5.55 18.13
C ILE A 327 1.86 4.15 17.66
N TYR A 328 0.88 4.05 16.74
CA TYR A 328 0.42 2.75 16.24
C TYR A 328 1.50 2.04 15.43
N THR A 329 2.40 2.76 14.77
CA THR A 329 3.52 2.13 14.06
C THR A 329 4.49 1.48 15.05
N LEU A 330 4.85 2.17 16.12
CA LEU A 330 5.69 1.62 17.19
C LEU A 330 5.01 0.42 17.86
N PHE A 331 3.72 0.54 18.18
CA PHE A 331 2.98 -0.53 18.83
C PHE A 331 2.83 -1.77 17.93
N ALA A 332 2.53 -1.60 16.64
CA ALA A 332 2.53 -2.70 15.67
C ALA A 332 3.90 -3.37 15.59
N VAL A 333 5.00 -2.60 15.57
CA VAL A 333 6.36 -3.16 15.53
C VAL A 333 6.63 -4.01 16.76
N LEU A 334 6.25 -3.58 17.95
CA LEU A 334 6.44 -4.36 19.18
C LEU A 334 5.72 -5.71 19.10
N ILE A 335 4.46 -5.71 18.68
CA ILE A 335 3.68 -6.95 18.49
C ILE A 335 4.35 -7.83 17.43
N VAL A 336 4.70 -7.27 16.27
CA VAL A 336 5.36 -8.00 15.18
C VAL A 336 6.68 -8.63 15.64
N MET A 337 7.52 -7.90 16.37
CA MET A 337 8.80 -8.41 16.87
C MET A 337 8.62 -9.60 17.81
N LEU A 338 7.61 -9.57 18.68
CA LEU A 338 7.26 -10.68 19.56
C LEU A 338 6.87 -11.92 18.76
N PHE A 339 5.99 -11.77 17.76
CA PHE A 339 5.53 -12.89 16.94
C PHE A 339 6.62 -13.44 16.00
N LEU A 340 7.50 -12.58 15.47
CA LEU A 340 8.65 -13.02 14.68
C LEU A 340 9.66 -13.80 15.52
N TYR A 341 9.86 -13.42 16.78
CA TYR A 341 10.70 -14.17 17.71
C TYR A 341 10.13 -15.57 17.98
N ILE A 342 8.82 -15.68 18.20
CA ILE A 342 8.11 -16.96 18.33
C ILE A 342 8.29 -17.81 17.06
N LEU A 343 8.10 -17.22 15.87
CA LEU A 343 8.29 -17.93 14.60
C LEU A 343 9.72 -18.48 14.46
N LYS A 344 10.73 -17.66 14.76
CA LYS A 344 12.14 -18.08 14.71
C LYS A 344 12.38 -19.26 15.64
N PHE A 345 11.82 -19.22 16.85
CA PHE A 345 11.95 -20.31 17.82
C PHE A 345 11.32 -21.62 17.32
N ILE A 346 10.12 -21.55 16.74
CA ILE A 346 9.42 -22.72 16.16
C ILE A 346 10.23 -23.32 15.01
N LEU A 347 10.66 -22.49 14.04
CA LEU A 347 11.39 -22.95 12.86
C LEU A 347 12.76 -23.56 13.21
N THR A 348 13.46 -22.99 14.20
CA THR A 348 14.76 -23.51 14.65
C THR A 348 14.62 -24.87 15.33
N LYS A 349 13.55 -25.09 16.12
CA LYS A 349 13.27 -26.41 16.71
C LYS A 349 12.94 -27.45 15.65
N THR A 350 12.14 -27.10 14.64
CA THR A 350 11.79 -28.03 13.56
C THR A 350 12.99 -28.43 12.70
N SER A 351 13.93 -27.52 12.42
CA SER A 351 15.15 -27.86 11.66
C SER A 351 16.09 -28.77 12.46
N VAL A 352 16.19 -28.56 13.78
CA VAL A 352 17.00 -29.43 14.66
C VAL A 352 16.38 -30.82 14.82
N ALA A 353 15.04 -30.92 14.83
CA ALA A 353 14.35 -32.21 14.86
C ALA A 353 14.50 -32.99 13.55
N PHE A 354 14.45 -32.31 12.40
CA PHE A 354 14.66 -32.94 11.08
C PHE A 354 16.08 -33.49 10.91
N ASN A 355 17.11 -32.76 11.39
CA ASN A 355 18.51 -33.20 11.36
C ASN A 355 18.87 -34.29 12.39
N LYS A 356 17.95 -34.69 13.26
CA LYS A 356 18.14 -35.82 14.20
C LYS A 356 17.49 -37.13 13.72
N LEU A 357 16.67 -37.06 12.67
CA LEU A 357 15.94 -38.20 12.09
C LEU A 357 16.59 -38.75 10.81
N TYR A 358 17.66 -38.11 10.35
CA TYR A 358 18.61 -38.56 9.34
C TYR A 358 20.01 -38.51 9.96
#